data_AF-A0A2E6Q354-F1
#
_entry.id   AF-A0A2E6Q354-F1
#
_cell.length_a   1.000
_cell.length_b   1.000
_cell.length_c   1.000
_cell.angle_alpha   90.00
_cell.angle_beta   90.00
_cell.angle_gamma   90.00
#
_symmetry.space_group_name_H-M   'P 1'
#
loop_
_entity.id
_entity.type
_entity.pdbx_description
1 polymer ?
#
loop_
_entity_poly.entity_id
_entity_poly.type
_entity_poly.pdbx_seq_one_letter_code
_entity_poly.pdbx_strand_id
1 'polypeptide(L)'
;MMLTLSLTLASNLLLAPPTEEEIKTKIDAAMAFFREKGDDFSAEDPEFHAVLDAQLEGVDPAECDMATVQAMRMLWAYTPNGKPVWVDRIKALAQGDAWLDSALMLARMDEVDAALEIGSMHGFAEVPDDRLGEVISVLAELEDSQLEMMKYELPMLIDRLPSDGPGLYEWMEYPKLLVKAGVDSTTRKSAHGKLVAAIEVVASAAEGREKRMMDGALKVLKGAAGRGELIGFDAPKVEILWNSMGQEWCCFGCMKGNVVVVDFWATWCGPCVGSFPQVKELVEYYKGYNVTVLGLTSPQGAVNFRDDRGQVKCASNEEEFSQMAEYVKAMDITWPIAFAKEDVFNPDFGVRGIPHVAIIGADGKTAYNNLDPRDPMTEKVKKINGLLKKAGLPHPPAFEG
;
A
#
# COMPACT_ATOMS: atom_id res chain seq x y z
N MET A 1 65.84 17.59 -27.03
CA MET A 1 64.81 18.58 -27.41
C MET A 1 63.55 17.79 -27.69
N MET A 2 62.74 17.43 -26.69
CA MET A 2 61.62 18.22 -26.12
C MET A 2 60.64 18.77 -27.16
N LEU A 3 59.34 18.62 -26.85
CA LEU A 3 58.11 19.14 -27.48
C LEU A 3 57.43 18.27 -28.56
N THR A 4 56.14 17.93 -28.48
CA THR A 4 55.12 17.98 -27.42
C THR A 4 53.99 17.08 -27.93
N LEU A 5 53.49 16.21 -27.05
CA LEU A 5 52.28 15.43 -27.28
C LEU A 5 51.10 16.41 -27.19
N SER A 6 50.45 16.72 -28.30
CA SER A 6 49.21 17.50 -28.31
C SER A 6 48.09 16.60 -27.80
N LEU A 7 47.88 16.57 -26.49
CA LEU A 7 46.60 16.19 -25.91
C LEU A 7 45.56 17.18 -26.45
N THR A 8 44.73 16.75 -27.39
CA THR A 8 43.40 17.32 -27.54
C THR A 8 42.61 16.91 -26.32
N LEU A 9 42.61 17.75 -25.28
CA LEU A 9 41.50 17.77 -24.34
C LEU A 9 40.25 18.02 -25.18
N ALA A 10 39.40 17.01 -25.33
CA ALA A 10 37.99 17.27 -25.57
C ALA A 10 37.52 18.07 -24.34
N SER A 11 37.43 19.38 -24.50
CA SER A 11 36.74 20.23 -23.54
C SER A 11 35.34 19.66 -23.40
N ASN A 12 35.04 19.08 -22.24
CA ASN A 12 33.67 18.89 -21.80
C ASN A 12 32.98 20.25 -21.93
N LEU A 13 32.13 20.39 -22.96
CA LEU A 13 31.17 21.47 -23.04
C LEU A 13 30.19 21.22 -21.89
N LEU A 14 30.51 21.68 -20.69
CA LEU A 14 29.50 21.92 -19.67
C LEU A 14 28.56 22.98 -20.26
N LEU A 15 27.34 22.56 -20.61
CA LEU A 15 26.23 23.46 -20.94
C LEU A 15 26.19 24.59 -19.90
N ALA A 16 25.97 25.83 -20.33
CA ALA A 16 25.84 26.93 -19.39
C ALA A 16 24.69 26.63 -18.41
N PRO A 17 24.83 26.93 -17.11
CA PRO A 17 23.79 26.66 -16.14
C PRO A 17 22.51 27.43 -16.50
N PRO A 18 21.33 26.82 -16.30
CA PRO A 18 20.06 27.44 -16.64
C PRO A 18 19.83 28.71 -15.83
N THR A 19 19.24 29.70 -16.48
CA THR A 19 18.81 30.97 -15.87
C THR A 19 17.71 30.75 -14.84
N GLU A 20 17.52 31.71 -13.92
CA GLU A 20 16.45 31.64 -12.91
C GLU A 20 15.04 31.58 -13.53
N GLU A 21 14.85 32.19 -14.70
CA GLU A 21 13.57 32.16 -15.43
C GLU A 21 13.29 30.76 -16.01
N GLU A 22 14.30 30.14 -16.64
CA GLU A 22 14.18 28.77 -17.15
C GLU A 22 13.94 27.76 -16.02
N ILE A 23 14.52 28.01 -14.85
CA ILE A 23 14.30 27.22 -13.63
C ILE A 23 12.85 27.34 -13.17
N LYS A 24 12.34 28.57 -13.09
CA LYS A 24 10.96 28.83 -12.68
C LYS A 24 9.97 28.17 -13.63
N THR A 25 10.13 28.34 -14.94
CA THR A 25 9.23 27.73 -15.94
C THR A 25 9.15 26.21 -15.82
N LYS A 26 10.27 25.56 -15.49
CA LYS A 26 10.32 24.10 -15.34
C LYS A 26 9.71 23.63 -14.03
N ILE A 27 9.91 24.39 -12.94
CA ILE A 27 9.19 24.17 -11.68
C ILE A 27 7.68 24.26 -11.93
N ASP A 28 7.23 25.30 -12.64
CA ASP A 28 5.81 25.48 -12.94
C ASP A 28 5.26 24.28 -13.77
N ALA A 29 6.03 23.78 -14.73
CA ALA A 29 5.67 22.60 -15.53
C ALA A 29 5.61 21.31 -14.69
N ALA A 30 6.58 21.08 -13.79
CA ALA A 30 6.61 19.93 -12.91
C ALA A 30 5.43 19.94 -11.92
N MET A 31 5.12 21.11 -11.35
CA MET A 31 3.97 21.28 -10.47
C MET A 31 2.64 21.09 -11.22
N ALA A 32 2.57 21.54 -12.48
CA ALA A 32 1.41 21.28 -13.31
C ALA A 32 1.24 19.78 -13.61
N PHE A 33 2.32 19.08 -13.94
CA PHE A 33 2.31 17.63 -14.16
C PHE A 33 1.91 16.86 -12.90
N PHE A 34 2.47 17.23 -11.74
CA PHE A 34 2.09 16.65 -10.45
C PHE A 34 0.59 16.80 -10.18
N ARG A 35 0.03 18.00 -10.39
CA ARG A 35 -1.41 18.26 -10.23
C ARG A 35 -2.26 17.48 -11.23
N GLU A 36 -1.77 17.27 -12.45
CA GLU A 36 -2.45 16.46 -13.46
C GLU A 36 -2.50 14.98 -13.06
N LYS A 37 -1.41 14.44 -12.50
CA LYS A 37 -1.33 13.03 -12.09
C LYS A 37 -2.03 12.74 -10.75
N GLY A 38 -2.02 13.68 -9.80
CA GLY A 38 -2.64 13.51 -8.49
C GLY A 38 -2.08 12.28 -7.77
N ASP A 39 -2.96 11.36 -7.37
CA ASP A 39 -2.61 10.13 -6.65
C ASP A 39 -1.80 9.12 -7.47
N ASP A 40 -1.85 9.19 -8.81
CA ASP A 40 -1.06 8.32 -9.70
C ASP A 40 0.37 8.84 -9.92
N PHE A 41 0.76 9.93 -9.24
CA PHE A 41 2.10 10.49 -9.36
C PHE A 41 3.16 9.53 -8.83
N SER A 42 4.18 9.28 -9.65
CA SER A 42 5.40 8.59 -9.25
C SER A 42 6.62 9.44 -9.59
N ALA A 43 7.56 9.53 -8.66
CA ALA A 43 8.86 10.14 -8.91
C ALA A 43 9.70 9.37 -9.96
N GLU A 44 9.27 8.14 -10.31
CA GLU A 44 9.88 7.27 -11.33
C GLU A 44 9.12 7.31 -12.68
N ASP A 45 8.08 8.14 -12.83
CA ASP A 45 7.29 8.21 -14.06
C ASP A 45 8.16 8.73 -15.24
N PRO A 46 8.34 7.96 -16.33
CA PRO A 46 9.12 8.40 -17.49
C PRO A 46 8.60 9.68 -18.16
N GLU A 47 7.31 9.97 -18.09
CA GLU A 47 6.72 11.20 -18.62
C GLU A 47 7.05 12.39 -17.71
N PHE A 48 7.08 12.16 -16.39
CA PHE A 48 7.61 13.14 -15.44
C PHE A 48 9.07 13.41 -15.79
N HIS A 49 9.89 12.36 -15.92
CA HIS A 49 11.28 12.50 -16.36
C HIS A 49 11.41 13.21 -17.72
N ALA A 50 10.54 12.98 -18.69
CA ALA A 50 10.61 13.66 -20.00
C ALA A 50 10.37 15.18 -19.92
N VAL A 51 9.50 15.65 -19.01
CA VAL A 51 9.30 17.10 -18.74
C VAL A 51 10.58 17.73 -18.17
N LEU A 52 11.46 16.91 -17.61
CA LEU A 52 12.54 17.29 -16.70
C LEU A 52 13.95 17.08 -17.28
N ASP A 53 14.14 16.01 -18.06
CA ASP A 53 15.37 15.53 -18.71
C ASP A 53 15.75 16.35 -19.94
N ALA A 54 14.92 17.29 -20.36
CA ALA A 54 15.23 18.27 -21.41
C ALA A 54 16.46 19.16 -21.10
N GLN A 55 17.13 18.96 -19.95
CA GLN A 55 18.39 19.60 -19.55
C GLN A 55 19.64 18.73 -19.67
N LEU A 56 19.49 17.43 -19.90
CA LEU A 56 20.56 16.44 -19.75
C LEU A 56 21.16 15.99 -21.09
N GLU A 57 20.93 16.73 -22.17
CA GLU A 57 21.46 16.38 -23.49
C GLU A 57 23.00 16.33 -23.47
N GLY A 58 23.56 15.11 -23.38
CA GLY A 58 24.99 14.85 -23.33
C GLY A 58 25.64 14.72 -21.93
N VAL A 59 24.86 14.70 -20.84
CA VAL A 59 25.38 14.53 -19.46
C VAL A 59 24.77 13.28 -18.83
N ASP A 60 25.60 12.31 -18.40
CA ASP A 60 25.12 11.17 -17.60
C ASP A 60 24.87 11.61 -16.15
N PRO A 61 23.62 11.62 -15.68
CA PRO A 61 23.28 12.05 -14.32
C PRO A 61 23.88 11.14 -13.24
N ALA A 62 24.08 9.85 -13.54
CA ALA A 62 24.62 8.86 -12.61
C ALA A 62 26.12 9.04 -12.38
N GLU A 63 26.81 9.74 -13.28
CA GLU A 63 28.24 10.03 -13.22
C GLU A 63 28.56 11.43 -12.66
N CYS A 64 27.54 12.25 -12.33
CA CYS A 64 27.70 13.60 -11.82
C CYS A 64 27.85 13.64 -10.28
N ASP A 65 28.86 14.38 -9.80
CA ASP A 65 29.03 14.68 -8.37
C ASP A 65 28.11 15.83 -7.88
N MET A 66 27.94 15.94 -6.56
CA MET A 66 27.09 16.97 -5.93
C MET A 66 27.42 18.40 -6.36
N ALA A 67 28.72 18.70 -6.50
CA ALA A 67 29.19 20.03 -6.88
C ALA A 67 28.78 20.36 -8.32
N THR A 68 28.85 19.38 -9.22
CA THR A 68 28.43 19.49 -10.62
C THR A 68 26.92 19.65 -10.72
N VAL A 69 26.14 18.85 -9.98
CA VAL A 69 24.68 18.95 -9.93
C VAL A 69 24.24 20.35 -9.44
N GLN A 70 24.88 20.86 -8.38
CA GLN A 70 24.60 22.21 -7.87
C GLN A 70 25.02 23.31 -8.83
N ALA A 71 26.22 23.22 -9.42
CA ALA A 71 26.76 24.23 -10.33
C ALA A 71 25.97 24.31 -11.64
N MET A 72 25.59 23.17 -12.20
CA MET A 72 24.76 23.05 -13.41
C MET A 72 23.29 23.34 -13.11
N ARG A 73 22.93 23.55 -11.84
CA ARG A 73 21.56 23.68 -11.34
C ARG A 73 20.64 22.59 -11.88
N MET A 74 21.19 21.41 -12.23
CA MET A 74 20.53 20.30 -12.94
C MET A 74 19.21 20.07 -12.25
N LEU A 75 18.15 20.52 -12.92
CA LEU A 75 16.95 20.78 -12.16
C LEU A 75 16.31 19.49 -11.69
N TRP A 76 16.58 18.39 -12.42
CA TRP A 76 15.84 17.18 -12.24
C TRP A 76 16.60 15.88 -12.58
N ALA A 77 17.88 15.75 -12.20
CA ALA A 77 18.57 14.46 -12.26
C ALA A 77 18.11 13.55 -11.11
N TYR A 78 17.32 12.51 -11.41
CA TYR A 78 16.96 11.49 -10.42
C TYR A 78 18.15 10.53 -10.21
N THR A 79 19.13 11.02 -9.46
CA THR A 79 20.24 10.20 -8.96
C THR A 79 20.27 10.29 -7.44
N PRO A 80 20.88 9.30 -6.75
CA PRO A 80 21.08 9.39 -5.30
C PRO A 80 21.76 10.69 -4.87
N ASN A 81 22.61 11.25 -5.75
CA ASN A 81 23.27 12.54 -5.55
C ASN A 81 22.31 13.72 -5.80
N GLY A 82 21.39 13.61 -6.76
CA GLY A 82 20.40 14.65 -6.99
C GLY A 82 19.47 14.85 -5.78
N LYS A 83 18.91 13.76 -5.22
CA LYS A 83 17.76 13.76 -4.29
C LYS A 83 17.78 14.87 -3.21
N PRO A 84 18.89 15.14 -2.49
CA PRO A 84 18.90 16.21 -1.48
C PRO A 84 18.61 17.60 -2.05
N VAL A 85 19.14 17.92 -3.24
CA VAL A 85 18.93 19.22 -3.91
C VAL A 85 17.46 19.43 -4.27
N TRP A 86 16.76 18.34 -4.59
CA TRP A 86 15.34 18.35 -4.91
C TRP A 86 14.47 18.64 -3.70
N VAL A 87 14.73 17.94 -2.61
CA VAL A 87 14.01 18.14 -1.35
C VAL A 87 14.15 19.59 -0.90
N ASP A 88 15.36 20.16 -0.94
CA ASP A 88 15.60 21.56 -0.56
C ASP A 88 14.84 22.55 -1.45
N ARG A 89 14.69 22.26 -2.74
CA ARG A 89 13.95 23.12 -3.67
C ARG A 89 12.45 23.07 -3.45
N ILE A 90 11.89 21.88 -3.26
CA ILE A 90 10.46 21.75 -2.96
C ILE A 90 10.15 22.45 -1.64
N LYS A 91 11.02 22.32 -0.63
CA LYS A 91 10.92 23.10 0.62
C LYS A 91 10.95 24.62 0.37
N ALA A 92 11.82 25.11 -0.51
CA ALA A 92 11.88 26.53 -0.84
C ALA A 92 10.60 27.04 -1.56
N LEU A 93 9.90 26.17 -2.28
CA LEU A 93 8.62 26.47 -2.93
C LEU A 93 7.44 26.47 -1.96
N ALA A 94 7.60 25.93 -0.74
CA ALA A 94 6.56 25.86 0.27
C ALA A 94 6.28 27.23 0.91
N GLN A 95 5.90 28.20 0.09
CA GLN A 95 5.58 29.58 0.43
C GLN A 95 4.26 29.97 -0.21
N GLY A 96 3.50 30.85 0.46
CA GLY A 96 2.18 31.27 -0.04
C GLY A 96 1.28 30.07 -0.33
N ASP A 97 0.58 30.08 -1.46
CA ASP A 97 -0.42 29.06 -1.81
C ASP A 97 0.18 27.71 -2.24
N ALA A 98 1.51 27.59 -2.38
CA ALA A 98 2.18 26.40 -2.88
C ALA A 98 2.63 25.42 -1.77
N TRP A 99 2.41 25.76 -0.50
CA TRP A 99 2.84 24.94 0.63
C TRP A 99 2.24 23.54 0.60
N LEU A 100 0.95 23.42 0.27
CA LEU A 100 0.22 22.14 0.31
C LEU A 100 0.72 21.19 -0.78
N ASP A 101 0.87 21.69 -2.01
CA ASP A 101 1.43 20.90 -3.10
C ASP A 101 2.85 20.44 -2.79
N SER A 102 3.67 21.33 -2.20
CA SER A 102 5.05 21.01 -1.82
C SER A 102 5.10 19.90 -0.76
N ALA A 103 4.24 19.98 0.26
CA ALA A 103 4.14 18.96 1.31
C ALA A 103 3.66 17.60 0.75
N LEU A 104 2.58 17.60 -0.06
CA LEU A 104 2.03 16.37 -0.64
C LEU A 104 3.02 15.73 -1.63
N MET A 105 3.72 16.53 -2.42
CA MET A 105 4.76 16.03 -3.33
C MET A 105 5.90 15.35 -2.57
N LEU A 106 6.41 15.98 -1.51
CA LEU A 106 7.45 15.38 -0.66
C LEU A 106 6.97 14.08 -0.02
N ALA A 107 5.73 14.03 0.47
CA ALA A 107 5.16 12.81 1.03
C ALA A 107 5.11 11.68 -0.01
N ARG A 108 4.67 11.96 -1.23
CA ARG A 108 4.63 10.99 -2.35
C ARG A 108 6.03 10.61 -2.86
N MET A 109 7.06 11.38 -2.54
CA MET A 109 8.48 11.08 -2.81
C MET A 109 9.15 10.27 -1.68
N ASP A 110 8.38 9.78 -0.71
CA ASP A 110 8.86 9.09 0.50
C ASP A 110 9.77 9.99 1.38
N GLU A 111 9.56 11.30 1.31
CA GLU A 111 10.25 12.32 2.11
C GLU A 111 9.30 12.86 3.18
N VAL A 112 8.78 11.94 3.99
CA VAL A 112 7.70 12.18 4.98
C VAL A 112 8.09 13.23 6.02
N ASP A 113 9.32 13.21 6.52
CA ASP A 113 9.77 14.18 7.52
C ASP A 113 9.81 15.61 6.95
N ALA A 114 10.21 15.76 5.68
CA ALA A 114 10.20 17.04 4.98
C ALA A 114 8.77 17.54 4.72
N ALA A 115 7.86 16.63 4.37
CA ALA A 115 6.45 16.95 4.21
C ALA A 115 5.80 17.40 5.53
N LEU A 116 6.09 16.70 6.63
CA LEU A 116 5.59 17.05 7.96
C LEU A 116 6.17 18.36 8.48
N GLU A 117 7.44 18.67 8.20
CA GLU A 117 8.04 19.96 8.54
C GLU A 117 7.23 21.12 7.95
N ILE A 118 6.89 21.05 6.66
CA ILE A 118 6.04 22.05 6.00
C ILE A 118 4.63 22.01 6.56
N GLY A 119 3.99 20.84 6.57
CA GLY A 119 2.59 20.69 6.97
C GLY A 119 2.33 21.13 8.41
N SER A 120 3.26 20.89 9.33
CA SER A 120 3.13 21.26 10.75
C SER A 120 3.13 22.77 11.00
N MET A 121 3.60 23.57 10.03
CA MET A 121 3.53 25.03 10.08
C MET A 121 2.14 25.56 9.74
N HIS A 122 1.26 24.71 9.19
CA HIS A 122 -0.09 25.04 8.75
C HIS A 122 -1.13 24.23 9.54
N GLY A 123 -2.30 24.83 9.79
CA GLY A 123 -3.43 24.12 10.39
C GLY A 123 -4.27 23.38 9.35
N PHE A 124 -5.01 22.34 9.75
CA PHE A 124 -6.00 21.71 8.86
C PHE A 124 -7.03 22.69 8.29
N ALA A 125 -7.33 23.78 9.01
CA ALA A 125 -8.23 24.83 8.54
C ALA A 125 -7.73 25.57 7.29
N GLU A 126 -6.43 25.52 6.99
CA GLU A 126 -5.83 26.12 5.80
C GLU A 126 -5.83 25.18 4.58
N VAL A 127 -6.07 23.88 4.78
CA VAL A 127 -6.23 22.91 3.69
C VAL A 127 -7.59 23.14 3.03
N PRO A 128 -7.71 23.27 1.70
CA PRO A 128 -9.01 23.31 1.02
C PRO A 128 -9.86 22.05 1.24
N ASP A 129 -11.19 22.19 1.36
CA ASP A 129 -12.10 21.05 1.64
C ASP A 129 -11.97 19.92 0.60
N ASP A 130 -11.84 20.30 -0.67
CA ASP A 130 -11.70 19.40 -1.83
C ASP A 130 -10.34 18.69 -1.90
N ARG A 131 -9.40 19.04 -1.01
CA ARG A 131 -8.05 18.46 -0.93
C ARG A 131 -7.75 17.76 0.38
N LEU A 132 -8.72 17.70 1.30
CA LEU A 132 -8.54 17.00 2.57
C LEU A 132 -8.32 15.50 2.38
N GLY A 133 -8.88 14.89 1.33
CA GLY A 133 -8.71 13.48 1.04
C GLY A 133 -7.25 13.08 0.75
N GLU A 134 -6.53 13.91 -0.01
CA GLU A 134 -5.09 13.75 -0.25
C GLU A 134 -4.29 13.79 1.07
N VAL A 135 -4.61 14.76 1.95
CA VAL A 135 -3.95 14.89 3.26
C VAL A 135 -4.26 13.68 4.15
N ILE A 136 -5.51 13.23 4.19
CA ILE A 136 -5.92 12.03 4.95
C ILE A 136 -5.15 10.80 4.48
N SER A 137 -5.00 10.64 3.17
CA SER A 137 -4.29 9.50 2.57
C SER A 137 -2.81 9.49 2.99
N VAL A 138 -2.14 10.64 2.95
CA VAL A 138 -0.76 10.77 3.45
C VAL A 138 -0.67 10.48 4.95
N LEU A 139 -1.55 11.06 5.76
CA LEU A 139 -1.53 10.87 7.21
C LEU A 139 -1.81 9.42 7.62
N ALA A 140 -2.64 8.69 6.86
CA ALA A 140 -2.98 7.30 7.15
C ALA A 140 -1.76 6.35 7.07
N GLU A 141 -0.69 6.75 6.37
CA GLU A 141 0.55 5.98 6.22
C GLU A 141 1.58 6.28 7.34
N LEU A 142 1.43 7.38 8.08
CA LEU A 142 2.35 7.75 9.18
C LEU A 142 2.30 6.78 10.35
N GLU A 143 3.41 6.61 11.06
CA GLU A 143 3.45 5.78 12.27
C GLU A 143 2.54 6.35 13.37
N ASP A 144 1.95 5.47 14.20
CA ASP A 144 0.99 5.86 15.25
C ASP A 144 1.53 6.98 16.17
N SER A 145 2.82 6.96 16.48
CA SER A 145 3.49 7.97 17.32
C SER A 145 3.51 9.39 16.71
N GLN A 146 3.48 9.50 15.38
CA GLN A 146 3.44 10.78 14.67
C GLN A 146 2.03 11.39 14.69
N LEU A 147 1.00 10.56 14.91
CA LEU A 147 -0.41 10.96 14.84
C LEU A 147 -1.02 11.30 16.22
N GLU A 148 -0.38 10.89 17.31
CA GLU A 148 -0.94 11.05 18.67
C GLU A 148 -1.25 12.50 19.02
N MET A 149 -0.45 13.44 18.51
CA MET A 149 -0.63 14.88 18.73
C MET A 149 -1.86 15.44 18.01
N MET A 150 -2.34 14.79 16.95
CA MET A 150 -3.45 15.25 16.09
C MET A 150 -4.80 14.62 16.47
N LYS A 151 -4.86 13.85 17.56
CA LYS A 151 -6.04 13.04 17.93
C LYS A 151 -7.30 13.85 18.22
N TYR A 152 -7.18 15.15 18.49
CA TYR A 152 -8.32 16.02 18.78
C TYR A 152 -8.80 16.77 17.54
N GLU A 153 -7.88 17.09 16.62
CA GLU A 153 -8.15 17.81 15.38
C GLU A 153 -8.67 16.88 14.29
N LEU A 154 -8.07 15.68 14.15
CA LEU A 154 -8.45 14.72 13.11
C LEU A 154 -9.94 14.41 13.10
N PRO A 155 -10.62 14.11 14.22
CA PRO A 155 -12.06 13.86 14.23
C PRO A 155 -12.92 15.00 13.71
N MET A 156 -12.44 16.25 13.82
CA MET A 156 -13.18 17.45 13.40
C MET A 156 -13.27 17.56 11.88
N LEU A 157 -12.36 16.91 11.15
CA LEU A 157 -12.36 16.93 9.68
C LEU A 157 -13.65 16.36 9.10
N ILE A 158 -14.33 15.44 9.82
CA ILE A 158 -15.57 14.82 9.35
C ILE A 158 -16.69 15.83 9.02
N ASP A 159 -16.65 17.04 9.59
CA ASP A 159 -17.64 18.08 9.30
C ASP A 159 -17.37 18.81 7.96
N ARG A 160 -16.28 18.45 7.27
CA ARG A 160 -15.82 19.00 5.99
C ARG A 160 -15.81 17.93 4.90
N LEU A 161 -16.67 16.90 5.04
CA LEU A 161 -16.80 15.85 4.04
C LEU A 161 -17.22 16.44 2.67
N PRO A 162 -16.64 15.94 1.57
CA PRO A 162 -17.07 16.30 0.23
C PRO A 162 -18.49 15.79 -0.05
N SER A 163 -19.15 16.39 -1.03
CA SER A 163 -20.51 16.04 -1.45
C SER A 163 -20.55 15.18 -2.72
N ASP A 164 -19.41 14.94 -3.35
CA ASP A 164 -19.26 14.17 -4.59
C ASP A 164 -18.58 12.81 -4.35
N GLY A 165 -18.78 11.88 -5.28
CA GLY A 165 -18.26 10.52 -5.21
C GLY A 165 -16.73 10.43 -5.18
N PRO A 166 -16.01 11.08 -6.11
CA PRO A 166 -14.54 11.10 -6.12
C PRO A 166 -13.94 11.58 -4.80
N GLY A 167 -14.36 12.75 -4.31
CA GLY A 167 -13.88 13.28 -3.04
C GLY A 167 -14.15 12.32 -1.87
N LEU A 168 -15.35 11.73 -1.80
CA LEU A 168 -15.67 10.76 -0.72
C LEU A 168 -14.84 9.47 -0.79
N TYR A 169 -14.36 9.09 -1.98
CA TYR A 169 -13.54 7.90 -2.15
C TYR A 169 -12.15 8.06 -1.52
N GLU A 170 -11.60 9.27 -1.52
CA GLU A 170 -10.32 9.60 -0.86
C GLU A 170 -10.41 9.51 0.68
N TRP A 171 -11.62 9.53 1.24
CA TRP A 171 -11.84 9.43 2.68
C TRP A 171 -11.92 8.00 3.21
N MET A 172 -11.71 6.99 2.35
CA MET A 172 -11.83 5.58 2.72
C MET A 172 -10.82 5.16 3.81
N GLU A 173 -9.67 5.83 3.92
CA GLU A 173 -8.66 5.57 4.95
C GLU A 173 -8.90 6.35 6.26
N TYR A 174 -9.84 7.29 6.27
CA TYR A 174 -10.13 8.13 7.43
C TYR A 174 -10.45 7.33 8.71
N PRO A 175 -11.25 6.24 8.68
CA PRO A 175 -11.49 5.42 9.87
C PRO A 175 -10.22 4.77 10.43
N LYS A 176 -9.32 4.28 9.56
CA LYS A 176 -8.01 3.73 9.93
C LYS A 176 -7.15 4.81 10.59
N LEU A 177 -7.09 6.00 9.99
CA LEU A 177 -6.35 7.15 10.51
C LEU A 177 -6.78 7.51 11.95
N LEU A 178 -8.09 7.58 12.21
CA LEU A 178 -8.57 7.89 13.57
C LEU A 178 -8.18 6.82 14.59
N VAL A 179 -8.12 5.54 14.19
CA VAL A 179 -7.65 4.46 15.07
C VAL A 179 -6.17 4.63 15.39
N LYS A 180 -5.32 4.86 14.37
CA LYS A 180 -3.87 5.06 14.55
C LYS A 180 -3.56 6.27 15.43
N ALA A 181 -4.31 7.35 15.28
CA ALA A 181 -4.20 8.55 16.12
C ALA A 181 -4.68 8.35 17.57
N GLY A 182 -5.24 7.18 17.92
CA GLY A 182 -5.70 6.91 19.29
C GLY A 182 -7.02 7.61 19.64
N VAL A 183 -7.85 7.94 18.65
CA VAL A 183 -9.19 8.53 18.87
C VAL A 183 -10.10 7.52 19.55
N ASP A 184 -10.86 7.97 20.56
CA ASP A 184 -11.76 7.10 21.32
C ASP A 184 -12.85 6.46 20.43
N SER A 185 -13.32 5.29 20.85
CA SER A 185 -14.26 4.50 20.05
C SER A 185 -15.61 5.19 19.79
N THR A 186 -16.06 6.08 20.68
CA THR A 186 -17.35 6.76 20.52
C THR A 186 -17.24 7.78 19.39
N THR A 187 -16.18 8.60 19.43
CA THR A 187 -15.89 9.58 18.39
C THR A 187 -15.66 8.90 17.04
N ARG A 188 -14.87 7.81 17.00
CA ARG A 188 -14.65 7.05 15.77
C ARG A 188 -15.93 6.50 15.15
N LYS A 189 -16.83 5.93 15.96
CA LYS A 189 -18.11 5.41 15.47
C LYS A 189 -19.01 6.51 14.92
N SER A 190 -19.04 7.67 15.56
CA SER A 190 -19.78 8.83 15.06
C SER A 190 -19.23 9.30 13.72
N ALA A 191 -17.90 9.43 13.61
CA ALA A 191 -17.22 9.84 12.39
C ALA A 191 -17.45 8.86 11.23
N HIS A 192 -17.27 7.56 11.49
CA HIS A 192 -17.56 6.50 10.52
C HIS A 192 -19.01 6.53 10.05
N GLY A 193 -19.98 6.70 10.97
CA GLY A 193 -21.39 6.80 10.62
C GLY A 193 -21.71 7.98 9.70
N LYS A 194 -21.07 9.15 9.92
CA LYS A 194 -21.20 10.32 9.03
C LYS A 194 -20.64 10.03 7.63
N LEU A 195 -19.46 9.43 7.54
CA LEU A 195 -18.84 9.06 6.26
C LEU A 195 -19.71 8.06 5.48
N VAL A 196 -20.21 7.01 6.15
CA VAL A 196 -21.12 6.03 5.54
C VAL A 196 -22.38 6.72 5.05
N ALA A 197 -22.99 7.60 5.85
CA ALA A 197 -24.20 8.31 5.44
C ALA A 197 -23.96 9.20 4.21
N ALA A 198 -22.82 9.90 4.13
CA ALA A 198 -22.46 10.71 2.97
C ALA A 198 -22.32 9.85 1.70
N ILE A 199 -21.63 8.72 1.79
CA ILE A 199 -21.48 7.80 0.66
C ILE A 199 -22.83 7.17 0.29
N GLU A 200 -23.70 6.85 1.24
CA GLU A 200 -25.05 6.34 0.94
C GLU A 200 -25.90 7.37 0.18
N VAL A 201 -25.79 8.66 0.52
CA VAL A 201 -26.45 9.74 -0.23
C VAL A 201 -25.95 9.78 -1.67
N VAL A 202 -24.63 9.82 -1.90
CA VAL A 202 -24.06 9.84 -3.26
C VAL A 202 -24.40 8.55 -4.02
N ALA A 203 -24.25 7.39 -3.39
CA ALA A 203 -24.61 6.10 -3.95
C ALA A 203 -26.09 6.02 -4.35
N SER A 204 -26.99 6.69 -3.65
CA SER A 204 -28.42 6.67 -3.98
C SER A 204 -28.76 7.49 -5.23
N ALA A 205 -27.95 8.51 -5.55
CA ALA A 205 -28.14 9.40 -6.69
C ALA A 205 -27.31 8.98 -7.92
N ALA A 206 -26.25 8.19 -7.72
CA ALA A 206 -25.33 7.78 -8.77
C ALA A 206 -25.89 6.68 -9.68
N GLU A 207 -25.40 6.64 -10.92
CA GLU A 207 -25.70 5.59 -11.91
C GLU A 207 -24.41 4.98 -12.49
N GLY A 208 -24.54 3.84 -13.18
CA GLY A 208 -23.47 3.28 -14.00
C GLY A 208 -22.20 2.90 -13.23
N ARG A 209 -21.08 3.59 -13.52
CA ARG A 209 -19.76 3.29 -12.93
C ARG A 209 -19.64 3.83 -11.51
N GLU A 210 -20.08 5.07 -11.29
CA GLU A 210 -20.01 5.72 -9.98
C GLU A 210 -20.86 4.97 -8.95
N LYS A 211 -22.06 4.52 -9.33
CA LYS A 211 -22.90 3.68 -8.47
C LYS A 211 -22.16 2.44 -7.97
N ARG A 212 -21.52 1.70 -8.88
CA ARG A 212 -20.75 0.50 -8.56
C ARG A 212 -19.56 0.80 -7.65
N MET A 213 -18.88 1.93 -7.89
CA MET A 213 -17.78 2.39 -7.06
C MET A 213 -18.25 2.68 -5.63
N MET A 214 -19.33 3.45 -5.46
CA MET A 214 -19.88 3.78 -4.16
C MET A 214 -20.45 2.57 -3.41
N ASP A 215 -21.15 1.67 -4.11
CA ASP A 215 -21.64 0.43 -3.50
C ASP A 215 -20.49 -0.47 -3.02
N GLY A 216 -19.38 -0.53 -3.78
CA GLY A 216 -18.15 -1.19 -3.37
C GLY A 216 -17.51 -0.54 -2.15
N ALA A 217 -17.41 0.79 -2.12
CA ALA A 217 -16.92 1.55 -0.98
C ALA A 217 -17.75 1.27 0.29
N LEU A 218 -19.09 1.26 0.18
CA LEU A 218 -19.97 0.92 1.29
C LEU A 218 -19.76 -0.50 1.80
N LYS A 219 -19.55 -1.47 0.91
CA LYS A 219 -19.25 -2.86 1.30
C LYS A 219 -17.98 -2.92 2.16
N VAL A 220 -16.93 -2.19 1.76
CA VAL A 220 -15.66 -2.11 2.49
C VAL A 220 -15.82 -1.38 3.82
N LEU A 221 -16.45 -0.20 3.84
CA LEU A 221 -16.67 0.59 5.07
C LEU A 221 -17.51 -0.15 6.11
N LYS A 222 -18.43 -1.00 5.66
CA LYS A 222 -19.23 -1.86 6.56
C LYS A 222 -18.42 -3.02 7.12
N GLY A 223 -17.25 -3.35 6.56
CA GLY A 223 -16.35 -4.37 7.08
C GLY A 223 -15.44 -3.87 8.22
N ALA A 224 -14.82 -4.79 8.97
CA ALA A 224 -13.89 -4.45 10.04
C ALA A 224 -12.72 -3.57 9.57
N ALA A 225 -12.09 -3.88 8.44
CA ALA A 225 -11.05 -3.05 7.83
C ALA A 225 -11.51 -1.61 7.59
N GLY A 226 -12.67 -1.42 6.97
CA GLY A 226 -13.21 -0.09 6.67
C GLY A 226 -13.71 0.68 7.88
N ARG A 227 -13.86 0.04 9.05
CA ARG A 227 -14.07 0.73 10.34
C ARG A 227 -12.76 1.15 11.02
N GLY A 228 -11.60 0.79 10.45
CA GLY A 228 -10.30 0.87 11.11
C GLY A 228 -10.11 -0.20 12.20
N GLU A 229 -11.03 -1.17 12.31
CA GLU A 229 -11.11 -2.15 13.40
C GLU A 229 -10.53 -3.50 12.99
N LEU A 230 -9.46 -3.52 12.19
CA LEU A 230 -8.77 -4.74 11.77
C LEU A 230 -7.44 -4.91 12.51
N ILE A 231 -6.49 -4.00 12.30
CA ILE A 231 -5.15 -4.09 12.90
C ILE A 231 -5.22 -3.86 14.40
N GLY A 232 -4.74 -4.82 15.19
CA GLY A 232 -4.81 -4.82 16.65
C GLY A 232 -6.16 -5.26 17.22
N PHE A 233 -7.14 -5.58 16.38
CA PHE A 233 -8.44 -6.10 16.77
C PHE A 233 -8.50 -7.61 16.55
N ASP A 234 -9.51 -8.26 17.14
CA ASP A 234 -9.75 -9.68 16.91
C ASP A 234 -9.98 -9.93 15.42
N ALA A 235 -9.32 -10.96 14.88
CA ALA A 235 -9.43 -11.26 13.46
C ALA A 235 -10.90 -11.48 13.05
N PRO A 236 -11.34 -10.95 11.90
CA PRO A 236 -12.69 -11.17 11.42
C PRO A 236 -13.03 -12.65 11.35
N LYS A 237 -14.26 -12.98 11.72
CA LYS A 237 -14.75 -14.36 11.68
C LYS A 237 -14.87 -14.81 10.23
N VAL A 238 -14.39 -16.02 9.97
CA VAL A 238 -14.63 -16.74 8.72
C VAL A 238 -15.18 -18.11 9.06
N GLU A 239 -16.19 -18.55 8.31
CA GLU A 239 -16.77 -19.89 8.44
C GLU A 239 -16.09 -20.80 7.42
N ILE A 240 -15.24 -21.72 7.92
CA ILE A 240 -14.54 -22.67 7.06
C ILE A 240 -15.49 -23.81 6.68
N LEU A 241 -15.74 -23.95 5.37
CA LEU A 241 -16.59 -24.99 4.78
C LEU A 241 -15.82 -26.29 4.53
N TRP A 242 -14.54 -26.19 4.20
CA TRP A 242 -13.67 -27.32 3.87
C TRP A 242 -12.20 -26.94 4.01
N ASN A 243 -11.32 -27.93 4.28
CA ASN A 243 -9.88 -27.76 4.16
C ASN A 243 -9.18 -29.03 3.64
N SER A 244 -8.03 -28.83 3.00
CA SER A 244 -7.24 -29.90 2.38
C SER A 244 -6.61 -30.87 3.39
N MET A 245 -6.54 -30.51 4.67
CA MET A 245 -5.98 -31.35 5.72
C MET A 245 -7.00 -32.34 6.30
N GLY A 246 -8.29 -32.22 5.93
CA GLY A 246 -9.37 -33.03 6.50
C GLY A 246 -9.59 -32.80 8.00
N GLN A 247 -9.13 -31.67 8.54
CA GLN A 247 -9.29 -31.32 9.95
C GLN A 247 -10.63 -30.60 10.18
N GLU A 248 -11.20 -30.66 11.39
CA GLU A 248 -12.36 -29.84 11.73
C GLU A 248 -11.91 -28.43 12.13
N TRP A 249 -11.66 -27.58 11.14
CA TRP A 249 -11.48 -26.15 11.34
C TRP A 249 -12.82 -25.44 11.17
N CYS A 250 -13.26 -24.70 12.18
CA CYS A 250 -14.50 -23.93 12.09
C CYS A 250 -14.27 -22.44 11.83
N CYS A 251 -13.12 -21.89 12.27
CA CYS A 251 -12.74 -20.48 12.14
C CYS A 251 -11.28 -20.26 12.56
N PHE A 252 -10.72 -19.05 12.40
CA PHE A 252 -9.38 -18.72 12.94
C PHE A 252 -9.25 -18.89 14.46
N GLY A 253 -10.36 -18.85 15.20
CA GLY A 253 -10.38 -19.07 16.64
C GLY A 253 -9.84 -20.44 17.06
N CYS A 254 -9.97 -21.48 16.22
CA CYS A 254 -9.40 -22.80 16.51
C CYS A 254 -7.88 -22.86 16.31
N MET A 255 -7.26 -21.80 15.78
CA MET A 255 -5.83 -21.69 15.55
C MET A 255 -5.10 -20.80 16.56
N LYS A 256 -5.82 -20.25 17.57
CA LYS A 256 -5.21 -19.47 18.65
C LYS A 256 -4.07 -20.23 19.32
N GLY A 257 -3.01 -19.50 19.67
CA GLY A 257 -1.73 -20.06 20.09
C GLY A 257 -0.71 -20.24 18.97
N ASN A 258 -1.12 -20.12 17.70
CA ASN A 258 -0.23 -20.03 16.54
C ASN A 258 -0.35 -18.66 15.87
N VAL A 259 0.75 -18.18 15.28
CA VAL A 259 0.68 -17.10 14.29
C VAL A 259 0.12 -17.69 13.00
N VAL A 260 -0.91 -17.07 12.43
CA VAL A 260 -1.56 -17.54 11.20
C VAL A 260 -1.31 -16.56 10.07
N VAL A 261 -0.61 -16.98 9.03
CA VAL A 261 -0.45 -16.24 7.79
C VAL A 261 -1.55 -16.68 6.85
N VAL A 262 -2.52 -15.81 6.59
CA VAL A 262 -3.67 -16.08 5.73
C VAL A 262 -3.40 -15.45 4.36
N ASP A 263 -3.26 -16.29 3.34
CA ASP A 263 -3.09 -15.90 1.94
C ASP A 263 -4.44 -16.04 1.21
N PHE A 264 -5.08 -14.91 0.92
CA PHE A 264 -6.32 -14.86 0.15
C PHE A 264 -5.98 -15.03 -1.33
N TRP A 265 -6.47 -16.10 -1.93
CA TRP A 265 -6.08 -16.50 -3.27
C TRP A 265 -7.19 -17.27 -4.00
N ALA A 266 -7.00 -17.52 -5.30
CA ALA A 266 -7.89 -18.36 -6.09
C ALA A 266 -7.14 -19.10 -7.19
N THR A 267 -7.66 -20.26 -7.63
CA THR A 267 -7.01 -21.09 -8.65
C THR A 267 -6.89 -20.40 -10.01
N TRP A 268 -7.81 -19.49 -10.35
CA TRP A 268 -7.74 -18.71 -11.57
C TRP A 268 -6.69 -17.58 -11.50
N CYS A 269 -6.33 -17.12 -10.30
CA CYS A 269 -5.42 -16.00 -10.10
C CYS A 269 -3.99 -16.38 -10.50
N GLY A 270 -3.52 -15.80 -11.61
CA GLY A 270 -2.15 -16.02 -12.12
C GLY A 270 -1.08 -15.59 -11.12
N PRO A 271 -1.08 -14.33 -10.63
CA PRO A 271 -0.10 -13.84 -9.67
C PRO A 271 -0.06 -14.65 -8.37
N CYS A 272 -1.21 -15.08 -7.85
CA CYS A 272 -1.29 -15.93 -6.66
C CYS A 272 -0.62 -17.28 -6.87
N VAL A 273 -0.85 -17.93 -8.01
CA VAL A 273 -0.17 -19.21 -8.31
C VAL A 273 1.33 -19.00 -8.54
N GLY A 274 1.70 -17.85 -9.10
CA GLY A 274 3.10 -17.46 -9.27
C GLY A 274 3.87 -17.23 -7.95
N SER A 275 3.18 -17.01 -6.83
CA SER A 275 3.80 -16.82 -5.51
C SER A 275 4.01 -18.12 -4.72
N PHE A 276 3.55 -19.26 -5.23
CA PHE A 276 3.64 -20.56 -4.56
C PHE A 276 5.07 -20.95 -4.13
N PRO A 277 6.14 -20.69 -4.91
CA PRO A 277 7.50 -20.94 -4.46
C PRO A 277 7.86 -20.20 -3.17
N GLN A 278 7.48 -18.92 -3.05
CA GLN A 278 7.73 -18.09 -1.87
C GLN A 278 6.90 -18.55 -0.67
N VAL A 279 5.66 -18.99 -0.90
CA VAL A 279 4.81 -19.57 0.14
C VAL A 279 5.41 -20.89 0.65
N LYS A 280 5.88 -21.76 -0.26
CA LYS A 280 6.54 -23.03 0.09
C LYS A 280 7.80 -22.81 0.91
N GLU A 281 8.63 -21.84 0.52
CA GLU A 281 9.83 -21.44 1.27
C GLU A 281 9.47 -20.97 2.69
N LEU A 282 8.44 -20.12 2.82
CA LEU A 282 7.95 -19.64 4.12
C LEU A 282 7.46 -20.80 5.01
N VAL A 283 6.74 -21.75 4.43
CA VAL A 283 6.24 -22.96 5.14
C VAL A 283 7.40 -23.82 5.64
N GLU A 284 8.40 -24.09 4.81
CA GLU A 284 9.57 -24.89 5.22
C GLU A 284 10.42 -24.14 6.26
N TYR A 285 10.56 -22.81 6.15
CA TYR A 285 11.31 -22.00 7.11
C TYR A 285 10.72 -22.07 8.53
N TYR A 286 9.39 -22.06 8.63
CA TYR A 286 8.67 -22.13 9.90
C TYR A 286 8.27 -23.54 10.33
N LYS A 287 8.78 -24.57 9.67
CA LYS A 287 8.50 -25.96 10.03
C LYS A 287 8.94 -26.25 11.47
N GLY A 288 8.00 -26.74 12.28
CA GLY A 288 8.22 -27.04 13.70
C GLY A 288 8.05 -25.85 14.65
N TYR A 289 7.68 -24.67 14.14
CA TYR A 289 7.31 -23.51 14.94
C TYR A 289 5.79 -23.31 15.00
N ASN A 290 5.33 -22.46 15.91
CA ASN A 290 3.92 -22.12 16.08
C ASN A 290 3.41 -21.15 15.00
N VAL A 291 3.57 -21.53 13.74
CA VAL A 291 3.15 -20.76 12.58
C VAL A 291 2.37 -21.66 11.62
N THR A 292 1.20 -21.19 11.19
CA THR A 292 0.40 -21.83 10.15
C THR A 292 0.29 -20.88 8.97
N VAL A 293 0.76 -21.30 7.80
CA VAL A 293 0.51 -20.61 6.53
C VAL A 293 -0.71 -21.27 5.89
N LEU A 294 -1.75 -20.50 5.61
CA LEU A 294 -3.06 -20.97 5.17
C LEU A 294 -3.46 -20.25 3.88
N GLY A 295 -3.67 -21.01 2.80
CA GLY A 295 -4.32 -20.48 1.61
C GLY A 295 -5.84 -20.47 1.77
N LEU A 296 -6.45 -19.29 1.80
CA LEU A 296 -7.89 -19.12 1.96
C LEU A 296 -8.53 -18.71 0.63
N THR A 297 -9.57 -19.43 0.21
CA THR A 297 -10.38 -19.13 -0.98
C THR A 297 -11.87 -19.20 -0.62
N SER A 298 -12.75 -18.79 -1.50
CA SER A 298 -14.20 -19.04 -1.42
C SER A 298 -14.66 -19.88 -2.60
N PRO A 299 -15.83 -20.55 -2.55
CA PRO A 299 -16.37 -21.29 -3.69
C PRO A 299 -16.48 -20.38 -4.92
N GLN A 300 -15.93 -20.83 -6.05
CA GLN A 300 -15.90 -20.12 -7.33
C GLN A 300 -16.76 -20.82 -8.40
N GLY A 301 -17.23 -22.04 -8.12
CA GLY A 301 -17.93 -22.89 -9.08
C GLY A 301 -17.02 -23.48 -10.17
N ALA A 302 -15.69 -23.33 -10.03
CA ALA A 302 -14.72 -23.93 -10.94
C ALA A 302 -13.31 -23.99 -10.32
N VAL A 303 -12.54 -25.01 -10.72
CA VAL A 303 -11.10 -25.13 -10.42
C VAL A 303 -10.32 -24.95 -11.72
N ASN A 304 -9.31 -24.08 -11.71
CA ASN A 304 -8.52 -23.75 -12.88
C ASN A 304 -7.14 -24.42 -12.78
N PHE A 305 -7.03 -25.64 -13.30
CA PHE A 305 -5.77 -26.39 -13.33
C PHE A 305 -4.72 -25.70 -14.22
N ARG A 306 -3.45 -25.89 -13.88
CA ARG A 306 -2.30 -25.37 -14.64
C ARG A 306 -1.68 -26.42 -15.57
N ASP A 307 -2.43 -27.47 -15.87
CA ASP A 307 -2.09 -28.55 -16.81
C ASP A 307 -3.17 -28.70 -17.89
N ASP A 308 -3.12 -29.79 -18.66
CA ASP A 308 -4.02 -30.06 -19.79
C ASP A 308 -5.51 -30.10 -19.43
N ARG A 309 -5.87 -30.18 -18.15
CA ARG A 309 -7.28 -30.13 -17.70
C ARG A 309 -7.92 -28.76 -17.85
N GLY A 310 -7.13 -27.69 -17.77
CA GLY A 310 -7.63 -26.32 -17.82
C GLY A 310 -8.70 -26.03 -16.75
N GLN A 311 -9.75 -25.30 -17.13
CA GLN A 311 -10.85 -24.97 -16.21
C GLN A 311 -11.88 -26.11 -16.14
N VAL A 312 -12.09 -26.63 -14.93
CA VAL A 312 -13.12 -27.62 -14.62
C VAL A 312 -14.25 -26.92 -13.85
N LYS A 313 -15.43 -26.82 -14.47
CA LYS A 313 -16.63 -26.28 -13.83
C LYS A 313 -17.22 -27.30 -12.86
N CYS A 314 -17.70 -26.83 -11.71
CA CYS A 314 -18.24 -27.64 -10.64
C CYS A 314 -19.72 -27.31 -10.44
N ALA A 315 -20.57 -28.33 -10.31
CA ALA A 315 -22.02 -28.17 -10.12
C ALA A 315 -22.40 -27.92 -8.64
N SER A 316 -21.51 -28.26 -7.70
CA SER A 316 -21.68 -28.01 -6.27
C SER A 316 -20.36 -27.70 -5.58
N ASN A 317 -20.44 -27.21 -4.34
CA ASN A 317 -19.26 -26.96 -3.50
C ASN A 317 -18.48 -28.25 -3.22
N GLU A 318 -19.16 -29.37 -2.99
CA GLU A 318 -18.53 -30.66 -2.72
C GLU A 318 -17.71 -31.16 -3.92
N GLU A 319 -18.19 -30.91 -5.14
CA GLU A 319 -17.44 -31.18 -6.36
C GLU A 319 -16.22 -30.27 -6.45
N GLU A 320 -16.38 -28.97 -6.17
CA GLU A 320 -15.27 -28.01 -6.16
C GLU A 320 -14.19 -28.37 -5.13
N PHE A 321 -14.59 -28.77 -3.92
CA PHE A 321 -13.66 -29.23 -2.88
C PHE A 321 -12.89 -30.48 -3.31
N SER A 322 -13.56 -31.40 -3.99
CA SER A 322 -12.93 -32.61 -4.54
C SER A 322 -11.92 -32.25 -5.63
N GLN A 323 -12.28 -31.35 -6.55
CA GLN A 323 -11.36 -30.86 -7.58
C GLN A 323 -10.19 -30.07 -6.99
N MET A 324 -10.41 -29.30 -5.92
CA MET A 324 -9.35 -28.59 -5.21
C MET A 324 -8.36 -29.57 -4.57
N ALA A 325 -8.81 -30.69 -4.01
CA ALA A 325 -7.90 -31.71 -3.49
C ALA A 325 -6.98 -32.27 -4.59
N GLU A 326 -7.49 -32.43 -5.82
CA GLU A 326 -6.67 -32.82 -6.97
C GLU A 326 -5.76 -31.69 -7.45
N TYR A 327 -6.18 -30.43 -7.34
CA TYR A 327 -5.36 -29.25 -7.65
C TYR A 327 -4.16 -29.14 -6.70
N VAL A 328 -4.40 -29.31 -5.40
CA VAL A 328 -3.36 -29.32 -4.34
C VAL A 328 -2.27 -30.33 -4.67
N LYS A 329 -2.64 -31.56 -5.07
CA LYS A 329 -1.68 -32.59 -5.48
C LYS A 329 -0.92 -32.19 -6.76
N ALA A 330 -1.63 -31.70 -7.77
CA ALA A 330 -1.04 -31.37 -9.06
C ALA A 330 -0.04 -30.22 -8.99
N MET A 331 -0.26 -29.28 -8.07
CA MET A 331 0.59 -28.11 -7.85
C MET A 331 1.66 -28.31 -6.76
N ASP A 332 1.74 -29.51 -6.17
CA ASP A 332 2.65 -29.83 -5.05
C ASP A 332 2.53 -28.82 -3.89
N ILE A 333 1.29 -28.45 -3.56
CA ILE A 333 1.00 -27.52 -2.46
C ILE A 333 1.22 -28.25 -1.13
N THR A 334 2.16 -27.75 -0.33
CA THR A 334 2.57 -28.36 0.95
C THR A 334 1.95 -27.69 2.17
N TRP A 335 1.10 -26.69 1.98
CA TRP A 335 0.40 -25.99 3.06
C TRP A 335 -1.13 -26.21 2.99
N PRO A 336 -1.83 -26.03 4.12
CA PRO A 336 -3.28 -26.12 4.14
C PRO A 336 -3.96 -25.11 3.21
N ILE A 337 -4.96 -25.60 2.47
CA ILE A 337 -5.91 -24.78 1.70
C ILE A 337 -7.28 -24.93 2.33
N ALA A 338 -8.01 -23.83 2.50
CA ALA A 338 -9.35 -23.83 3.04
C ALA A 338 -10.33 -23.02 2.19
N PHE A 339 -11.57 -23.50 2.11
CA PHE A 339 -12.70 -22.76 1.57
C PHE A 339 -13.44 -22.08 2.72
N ALA A 340 -13.56 -20.76 2.65
CA ALA A 340 -14.46 -19.97 3.49
C ALA A 340 -15.81 -19.80 2.81
N LYS A 341 -16.85 -19.62 3.62
CA LYS A 341 -18.18 -19.21 3.15
C LYS A 341 -18.18 -17.77 2.65
N GLU A 342 -17.45 -16.91 3.34
CA GLU A 342 -17.22 -15.54 2.93
C GLU A 342 -16.43 -15.50 1.63
N ASP A 343 -16.73 -14.51 0.79
CA ASP A 343 -16.04 -14.29 -0.48
C ASP A 343 -14.54 -14.05 -0.27
N VAL A 344 -13.70 -14.55 -1.17
CA VAL A 344 -12.24 -14.32 -1.14
C VAL A 344 -11.89 -12.83 -1.12
N PHE A 345 -12.69 -11.98 -1.78
CA PHE A 345 -12.64 -10.52 -1.67
C PHE A 345 -13.36 -10.04 -0.40
N ASN A 346 -12.90 -10.56 0.75
CA ASN A 346 -13.52 -10.36 2.04
C ASN A 346 -13.38 -8.89 2.50
N PRO A 347 -14.47 -8.12 2.62
CA PRO A 347 -14.42 -6.72 3.02
C PRO A 347 -14.00 -6.52 4.47
N ASP A 348 -14.19 -7.50 5.36
CA ASP A 348 -13.74 -7.39 6.75
C ASP A 348 -12.22 -7.38 6.86
N PHE A 349 -11.53 -8.09 5.96
CA PHE A 349 -10.08 -8.01 5.78
C PHE A 349 -9.66 -6.90 4.80
N GLY A 350 -10.62 -6.18 4.21
CA GLY A 350 -10.34 -5.12 3.24
C GLY A 350 -9.77 -5.63 1.90
N VAL A 351 -10.01 -6.89 1.54
CA VAL A 351 -9.43 -7.52 0.35
C VAL A 351 -10.11 -6.95 -0.91
N ARG A 352 -9.38 -6.11 -1.65
CA ARG A 352 -9.83 -5.53 -2.93
C ARG A 352 -9.23 -6.20 -4.16
N GLY A 353 -8.16 -6.96 -3.96
CA GLY A 353 -7.43 -7.70 -4.98
C GLY A 353 -6.76 -8.92 -4.36
N ILE A 354 -6.34 -9.86 -5.18
CA ILE A 354 -5.55 -11.01 -4.76
C ILE A 354 -4.29 -11.15 -5.65
N PRO A 355 -3.15 -11.62 -5.11
CA PRO A 355 -2.98 -12.15 -3.76
C PRO A 355 -3.05 -11.06 -2.69
N HIS A 356 -3.48 -11.44 -1.50
CA HIS A 356 -3.55 -10.55 -0.34
C HIS A 356 -3.23 -11.36 0.91
N VAL A 357 -2.27 -10.90 1.70
CA VAL A 357 -1.84 -11.60 2.92
C VAL A 357 -2.20 -10.79 4.17
N ALA A 358 -2.82 -11.47 5.12
CA ALA A 358 -3.00 -11.02 6.48
C ALA A 358 -2.21 -11.92 7.45
N ILE A 359 -1.69 -11.34 8.53
CA ILE A 359 -1.01 -12.10 9.58
C ILE A 359 -1.75 -11.89 10.89
N ILE A 360 -2.26 -12.98 11.45
CA ILE A 360 -2.97 -13.02 12.72
C ILE A 360 -1.98 -13.51 13.79
N GLY A 361 -1.86 -12.78 14.89
CA GLY A 361 -1.03 -13.15 16.03
C GLY A 361 -1.57 -14.36 16.80
N ALA A 362 -0.74 -14.95 17.64
CA ALA A 362 -1.13 -16.08 18.50
C ALA A 362 -2.26 -15.73 19.50
N ASP A 363 -2.48 -14.45 19.77
CA ASP A 363 -3.61 -13.94 20.56
C ASP A 363 -4.95 -13.92 19.79
N GLY A 364 -4.91 -14.17 18.48
CA GLY A 364 -6.04 -14.15 17.56
C GLY A 364 -6.37 -12.76 17.02
N LYS A 365 -5.47 -11.78 17.17
CA LYS A 365 -5.64 -10.43 16.63
C LYS A 365 -4.95 -10.28 15.29
N THR A 366 -5.54 -9.57 14.35
CA THR A 366 -4.86 -9.26 13.09
C THR A 366 -3.74 -8.26 13.37
N ALA A 367 -2.50 -8.65 13.10
CA ALA A 367 -1.32 -7.81 13.34
C ALA A 367 -0.86 -7.09 12.08
N TYR A 368 -0.98 -7.73 10.93
CA TYR A 368 -0.60 -7.17 9.62
C TYR A 368 -1.65 -7.54 8.58
N ASN A 369 -1.81 -6.69 7.56
CA ASN A 369 -2.75 -6.87 6.46
C ASN A 369 -2.21 -6.18 5.20
N ASN A 370 -2.80 -6.46 4.04
CA ASN A 370 -2.41 -5.86 2.75
C ASN A 370 -0.94 -6.13 2.39
N LEU A 371 -0.45 -7.32 2.73
CA LEU A 371 0.87 -7.81 2.32
C LEU A 371 0.76 -8.62 1.02
N ASP A 372 1.88 -8.78 0.31
CA ASP A 372 1.97 -9.67 -0.85
C ASP A 372 2.80 -10.91 -0.49
N PRO A 373 2.38 -12.14 -0.89
CA PRO A 373 3.18 -13.34 -0.67
C PRO A 373 4.57 -13.26 -1.34
N ARG A 374 4.78 -12.37 -2.31
CA ARG A 374 6.06 -12.11 -2.99
C ARG A 374 6.91 -11.04 -2.31
N ASP A 375 6.42 -10.38 -1.26
CA ASP A 375 7.22 -9.44 -0.47
C ASP A 375 8.53 -10.09 0.00
N PRO A 376 9.61 -9.32 0.22
CA PRO A 376 10.88 -9.88 0.69
C PRO A 376 10.72 -10.80 1.90
N MET A 377 11.36 -11.97 1.85
CA MET A 377 11.31 -12.96 2.91
C MET A 377 11.81 -12.40 4.26
N THR A 378 12.82 -11.53 4.21
CA THR A 378 13.36 -10.81 5.37
C THR A 378 12.28 -10.04 6.15
N GLU A 379 11.44 -9.28 5.45
CA GLU A 379 10.39 -8.46 6.07
C GLU A 379 9.26 -9.33 6.63
N LYS A 380 8.84 -10.37 5.90
CA LYS A 380 7.84 -11.32 6.39
C LYS A 380 8.34 -12.06 7.64
N VAL A 381 9.59 -12.52 7.63
CA VAL A 381 10.20 -13.22 8.77
C VAL A 381 10.33 -12.31 9.97
N LYS A 382 10.76 -11.06 9.79
CA LYS A 382 10.83 -10.05 10.86
C LYS A 382 9.48 -9.84 11.54
N LYS A 383 8.40 -9.68 10.75
CA LYS A 383 7.03 -9.53 11.26
C LYS A 383 6.56 -10.76 12.06
N ILE A 384 6.70 -11.96 11.49
CA ILE A 384 6.25 -13.22 12.12
C ILE A 384 7.07 -13.54 13.37
N ASN A 385 8.41 -13.43 13.33
CA ASN A 385 9.26 -13.62 14.51
C ASN A 385 8.95 -12.61 15.62
N GLY A 386 8.63 -11.36 15.26
CA GLY A 386 8.18 -10.35 16.21
C GLY A 386 6.92 -10.78 16.97
N LEU A 387 5.95 -11.38 16.26
CA LEU A 387 4.72 -11.91 16.87
C LEU A 387 4.97 -13.13 17.74
N LEU A 388 5.80 -14.09 17.28
CA LEU A 388 6.19 -15.26 18.08
C LEU A 388 6.88 -14.83 19.37
N LYS A 389 7.85 -13.91 19.28
CA LYS A 389 8.55 -13.34 20.44
C LYS A 389 7.59 -12.64 21.41
N LYS A 390 6.67 -11.81 20.90
CA LYS A 390 5.64 -11.14 21.70
C LYS A 390 4.75 -12.15 22.46
N ALA A 391 4.48 -13.29 21.86
CA ALA A 391 3.71 -14.38 22.47
C ALA A 391 4.54 -15.31 23.38
N GLY A 392 5.86 -15.11 23.51
CA GLY A 392 6.75 -15.99 24.26
C GLY A 392 6.97 -17.36 23.60
N LEU A 393 6.74 -17.47 22.30
CA LEU A 393 6.87 -18.70 21.53
C LEU A 393 8.28 -18.81 20.90
N PRO A 394 8.81 -20.04 20.71
CA PRO A 394 10.04 -20.25 19.97
C PRO A 394 9.93 -19.69 18.54
N HIS A 395 11.03 -19.15 18.03
CA HIS A 395 11.11 -18.67 16.65
C HIS A 395 12.47 -19.07 16.03
N PRO A 396 12.53 -19.27 14.71
CA PRO A 396 13.80 -19.49 14.02
C PRO A 396 14.69 -18.23 14.07
N PRO A 397 15.97 -18.32 13.69
CA PRO A 397 16.83 -17.15 13.52
C PRO A 397 16.22 -16.06 12.60
N ALA A 398 16.90 -14.93 12.49
CA ALA A 398 16.59 -13.98 11.42
C ALA A 398 16.94 -14.61 10.07
N PHE A 399 16.19 -14.24 9.02
CA PHE A 399 16.49 -14.68 7.66
C PHE A 399 17.62 -13.81 7.09
N GLU A 400 18.79 -14.40 6.91
CA GLU A 400 19.93 -13.80 6.22
C GLU A 400 19.91 -14.38 4.80
N GLY A 401 19.39 -13.61 3.85
CA GLY A 401 19.02 -14.09 2.51
C GLY A 401 20.15 -14.66 1.66
#